data_AF-A0A8T6N7F4-F1
#
_entry.id   AF-A0A8T6N7F4-F1
#
_cell.length_a   1.000
_cell.length_b   1.000
_cell.length_c   1.000
_cell.angle_alpha   90.00
_cell.angle_beta   90.00
_cell.angle_gamma   90.00
#
_symmetry.space_group_name_H-M   'P 1'
#
loop_
_entity.id
_entity.type
_entity.pdbx_description
1 polymer ?
#
loop_
_entity_poly.entity_id
_entity_poly.type
_entity_poly.pdbx_seq_one_letter_code
_entity_poly.pdbx_strand_id
1 'polypeptide(L)'
;MEQRNVRRYTRALGKVVGSRRAWTRGPWVMTNASDANRRLARRWYPDNGKECDAIADEFGIPHSVACGVVAAWSPRMPWRRNLIVARQFLEGKTNLGLGASERAANAVMVNGIEALNGQKTSSFAWNLAGDYDAVTIDVWMMRACGEDDQDSPRTVQYREMSAAVRRLARRHGMPPAEMQALIWIIYRGSAE
;
A
#
# COMPACT_ATOMS: atom_id res chain seq x y z
N MET A 1 -20.83 16.11 23.29
CA MET A 1 -20.79 16.70 21.93
C MET A 1 -20.22 15.74 20.87
N GLU A 2 -19.36 14.80 21.29
CA GLU A 2 -18.60 13.85 20.46
C GLU A 2 -19.46 12.76 19.76
N GLN A 3 -20.48 12.22 20.44
CA GLN A 3 -21.35 11.18 19.87
C GLN A 3 -22.26 11.66 18.72
N ARG A 4 -22.55 12.97 18.65
CA ARG A 4 -23.38 13.57 17.59
C ARG A 4 -22.62 13.67 16.27
N ASN A 5 -21.31 13.92 16.32
CA ASN A 5 -20.44 13.96 15.15
C ASN A 5 -20.24 12.56 14.55
N VAL A 6 -19.98 11.55 15.40
CA VAL A 6 -19.82 10.15 14.96
C VAL A 6 -21.00 9.67 14.11
N ARG A 7 -22.25 9.95 14.55
CA ARG A 7 -23.49 9.57 13.83
C ARG A 7 -23.68 10.30 12.49
N ARG A 8 -23.20 11.53 12.36
CA ARG A 8 -23.30 12.30 11.12
C ARG A 8 -22.32 11.77 10.06
N TYR A 9 -21.13 11.33 10.48
CA TYR A 9 -20.14 10.70 9.61
C TYR A 9 -20.53 9.29 9.17
N THR A 10 -21.15 8.48 10.03
CA THR A 10 -21.63 7.13 9.65
C THR A 10 -22.72 7.19 8.57
N ARG A 11 -23.64 8.16 8.65
CA ARG A 11 -24.73 8.34 7.66
C ARG A 11 -24.24 8.80 6.29
N ALA A 12 -23.21 9.64 6.24
CA ALA A 12 -22.62 10.11 4.98
C ALA A 12 -21.81 9.01 4.27
N LEU A 13 -21.22 8.07 5.03
CA LEU A 13 -20.39 6.99 4.49
C LEU A 13 -21.22 5.75 4.09
N GLY A 14 -22.31 5.46 4.81
CA GLY A 14 -23.20 4.32 4.51
C GLY A 14 -24.05 4.46 3.24
N LYS A 15 -24.17 5.66 2.65
CA LYS A 15 -24.96 5.89 1.42
C LYS A 15 -24.15 5.78 0.12
N VAL A 16 -22.81 5.75 0.18
CA VAL A 16 -21.94 5.93 -1.00
C VAL A 16 -21.44 4.61 -1.58
N VAL A 17 -21.81 3.48 -0.99
CA VAL A 17 -21.43 2.15 -1.50
C VAL A 17 -22.70 1.32 -1.63
N GLY A 18 -23.03 0.86 -2.84
CA GLY A 18 -24.14 -0.04 -3.14
C GLY A 18 -24.03 -1.44 -2.50
N SER A 19 -23.13 -1.60 -1.54
CA SER A 19 -22.95 -2.76 -0.68
C SER A 19 -22.97 -2.25 0.75
N ARG A 20 -23.98 -2.68 1.53
CA ARG A 20 -24.16 -2.35 2.95
C ARG A 20 -22.98 -2.80 3.84
N ARG A 21 -21.93 -3.41 3.29
CA ARG A 21 -20.84 -4.07 4.03
C ARG A 21 -19.48 -3.37 3.91
N ALA A 22 -19.26 -2.51 2.93
CA ALA A 22 -17.88 -2.26 2.47
C ALA A 22 -16.97 -1.45 3.42
N TRP A 23 -17.50 -0.62 4.33
CA TRP A 23 -16.67 0.28 5.14
C TRP A 23 -17.27 0.50 6.54
N THR A 24 -17.41 -0.58 7.30
CA THR A 24 -17.95 -0.51 8.68
C THR A 24 -17.03 0.28 9.62
N ARG A 25 -15.71 0.31 9.34
CA ARG A 25 -14.72 0.89 10.26
C ARG A 25 -13.91 2.10 9.73
N GLY A 26 -14.21 2.61 8.53
CA GLY A 26 -13.60 3.86 8.02
C GLY A 26 -13.73 5.10 8.90
N PRO A 27 -14.92 5.39 9.46
CA PRO A 27 -15.07 6.48 10.42
C PRO A 27 -14.17 6.28 11.65
N TRP A 28 -13.91 5.04 12.07
CA TRP A 28 -13.06 4.73 13.20
C TRP A 28 -11.59 5.09 12.92
N VAL A 29 -11.07 4.80 11.72
CA VAL A 29 -9.71 5.22 11.32
C VAL A 29 -9.52 6.72 11.52
N MET A 30 -10.46 7.52 11.02
CA MET A 30 -10.30 8.98 11.08
C MET A 30 -10.41 9.53 12.50
N THR A 31 -11.23 8.91 13.36
CA THR A 31 -11.33 9.26 14.78
C THR A 31 -10.07 8.90 15.56
N ASN A 32 -9.36 7.83 15.19
CA ASN A 32 -8.15 7.37 15.87
C ASN A 32 -6.84 7.86 15.21
N ALA A 33 -6.94 8.62 14.13
CA ALA A 33 -5.80 9.21 13.44
C ALA A 33 -5.24 10.41 14.21
N SER A 34 -4.23 10.18 15.04
CA SER A 34 -3.42 11.24 15.66
C SER A 34 -2.66 12.05 14.61
N ASP A 35 -2.21 13.25 14.96
CA ASP A 35 -1.35 14.05 14.07
C ASP A 35 -0.01 13.35 13.79
N ALA A 36 0.49 12.56 14.74
CA ALA A 36 1.66 11.73 14.53
C ALA A 36 1.40 10.67 13.43
N ASN A 37 0.25 9.98 13.47
CA ASN A 37 -0.13 9.01 12.44
C ASN A 37 -0.21 9.67 11.06
N ARG A 38 -0.79 10.88 10.99
CA ARG A 38 -0.90 11.64 9.73
C ARG A 38 0.46 12.05 9.19
N ARG A 39 1.38 12.52 10.04
CA ARG A 39 2.75 12.87 9.64
C ARG A 39 3.52 11.63 9.17
N LEU A 40 3.37 10.50 9.85
CA LEU A 40 3.99 9.24 9.42
C LEU A 40 3.43 8.79 8.07
N ALA A 41 2.11 8.79 7.89
CA ALA A 41 1.47 8.40 6.64
C ALA A 41 1.90 9.25 5.44
N ARG A 42 2.02 10.58 5.63
CA ARG A 42 2.49 11.52 4.60
C ARG A 42 3.90 11.23 4.11
N ARG A 43 4.78 10.80 5.02
CA ARG A 43 6.20 10.59 4.71
C ARG A 43 6.51 9.16 4.28
N TRP A 44 5.63 8.20 4.55
CA TRP A 44 5.92 6.79 4.35
C TRP A 44 6.39 6.47 2.94
N TYR A 45 5.65 6.87 1.91
CA TYR A 45 6.05 6.64 0.51
C TYR A 45 7.25 7.49 0.07
N PRO A 46 7.32 8.81 0.34
CA PRO A 46 8.51 9.60 0.04
C PRO A 46 9.80 9.08 0.68
N ASP A 47 9.76 8.65 1.94
CA ASP A 47 10.96 8.18 2.65
C ASP A 47 11.38 6.78 2.17
N ASN A 48 10.42 5.87 1.95
CA ASN A 48 10.71 4.54 1.41
C ASN A 48 11.08 4.58 -0.09
N GLY A 49 10.64 5.59 -0.83
CA GLY A 49 11.09 5.88 -2.19
C GLY A 49 12.57 6.24 -2.22
N LYS A 50 13.07 7.04 -1.27
CA LYS A 50 14.51 7.36 -1.14
C LYS A 50 15.36 6.13 -0.85
N GLU A 51 14.82 5.14 -0.14
CA GLU A 51 15.54 3.87 0.04
C GLU A 51 15.62 3.07 -1.26
N CYS A 52 14.63 3.21 -2.15
CA CYS A 52 14.71 2.68 -3.50
C CYS A 52 15.68 3.48 -4.38
N ASP A 53 15.79 4.81 -4.22
CA ASP A 53 16.84 5.62 -4.85
C ASP A 53 18.23 5.14 -4.44
N ALA A 54 18.46 4.89 -3.15
CA ALA A 54 19.74 4.40 -2.68
C ALA A 54 20.12 3.04 -3.31
N ILE A 55 19.14 2.14 -3.51
CA ILE A 55 19.34 0.88 -4.22
C ILE A 55 19.59 1.14 -5.72
N ALA A 56 18.86 2.08 -6.32
CA ALA A 56 19.04 2.44 -7.72
C ALA A 56 20.47 2.93 -8.00
N ASP A 57 20.97 3.82 -7.15
CA ASP A 57 22.34 4.35 -7.20
C ASP A 57 23.39 3.26 -6.95
N GLU A 58 23.17 2.40 -5.95
CA GLU A 58 24.07 1.30 -5.58
C GLU A 58 24.31 0.32 -6.74
N PHE A 59 23.26 0.00 -7.51
CA PHE A 59 23.31 -0.99 -8.59
C PHE A 59 23.32 -0.39 -10.00
N GLY A 60 23.32 0.94 -10.14
CA GLY A 60 23.32 1.63 -11.43
C GLY A 60 22.08 1.34 -12.28
N ILE A 61 20.92 1.20 -11.65
CA ILE A 61 19.63 0.90 -12.30
C ILE A 61 18.66 2.07 -12.18
N PRO A 62 17.64 2.21 -13.05
CA PRO A 62 16.64 3.25 -12.89
C PRO A 62 15.85 3.13 -11.56
N HIS A 63 15.49 4.25 -10.96
CA HIS A 63 14.66 4.30 -9.74
C HIS A 63 13.39 3.44 -9.84
N SER A 64 12.67 3.52 -10.96
CA SER A 64 11.46 2.72 -11.18
C SER A 64 11.73 1.21 -11.20
N VAL A 65 12.88 0.78 -11.69
CA VAL A 65 13.31 -0.63 -11.66
C VAL A 65 13.61 -1.06 -10.22
N ALA A 66 14.32 -0.25 -9.44
CA ALA A 66 14.56 -0.53 -8.02
C ALA A 66 13.24 -0.64 -7.24
N CYS A 67 12.30 0.30 -7.43
CA CYS A 67 10.95 0.25 -6.86
C CYS A 67 10.19 -1.02 -7.25
N GLY A 68 10.27 -1.43 -8.52
CA GLY A 68 9.64 -2.65 -9.02
C GLY A 68 10.23 -3.93 -8.40
N VAL A 69 11.55 -4.00 -8.27
CA VAL A 69 12.24 -5.14 -7.61
C VAL A 69 11.88 -5.21 -6.13
N VAL A 70 11.95 -4.09 -5.40
CA VAL A 70 11.54 -4.02 -3.99
C VAL A 70 10.07 -4.41 -3.81
N ALA A 71 9.19 -4.00 -4.73
CA ALA A 71 7.79 -4.38 -4.68
C ALA A 71 7.57 -5.88 -4.96
N ALA A 72 8.29 -6.48 -5.90
CA ALA A 72 8.19 -7.90 -6.24
C ALA A 72 8.45 -8.82 -5.04
N TRP A 73 9.36 -8.41 -4.14
CA TRP A 73 9.73 -9.13 -2.92
C TRP A 73 8.87 -8.78 -1.69
N SER A 74 7.97 -7.80 -1.79
CA SER A 74 7.09 -7.35 -0.69
C SER A 74 6.03 -8.34 -0.14
N PRO A 75 5.64 -9.45 -0.81
CA PRO A 75 4.63 -10.35 -0.24
C PRO A 75 5.01 -10.87 1.17
N ARG A 76 4.24 -10.45 2.18
CA ARG A 76 4.38 -10.89 3.59
C ARG A 76 5.77 -10.63 4.20
N MET A 77 6.50 -9.62 3.73
CA MET A 77 7.83 -9.28 4.22
C MET A 77 7.83 -8.00 5.07
N PRO A 78 8.50 -7.98 6.24
CA PRO A 78 8.84 -6.73 6.93
C PRO A 78 9.72 -5.84 6.05
N TRP A 79 9.56 -4.53 6.16
CA TRP A 79 10.20 -3.57 5.25
C TRP A 79 11.72 -3.72 5.17
N ARG A 80 12.41 -3.73 6.32
CA ARG A 80 13.87 -3.93 6.37
C ARG A 80 14.32 -5.23 5.70
N ARG A 81 13.58 -6.33 5.89
CA ARG A 81 13.89 -7.62 5.27
C ARG A 81 13.67 -7.57 3.76
N ASN A 82 12.62 -6.88 3.31
CA ASN A 82 12.32 -6.68 1.90
C ASN A 82 13.51 -6.05 1.16
N LEU A 83 14.07 -4.96 1.70
CA LEU A 83 15.23 -4.29 1.13
C LEU A 83 16.47 -5.19 1.06
N ILE A 84 16.72 -5.99 2.11
CA ILE A 84 17.84 -6.94 2.13
C ILE A 84 17.67 -7.96 1.00
N VAL A 85 16.48 -8.54 0.86
CA VAL A 85 16.22 -9.54 -0.18
C VAL A 85 16.30 -8.93 -1.58
N ALA A 86 15.79 -7.70 -1.77
CA ALA A 86 15.92 -6.98 -3.03
C ALA A 86 17.38 -6.75 -3.43
N ARG A 87 18.24 -6.33 -2.49
CA ARG A 87 19.69 -6.20 -2.74
C ARG A 87 20.33 -7.55 -3.04
N GLN A 88 20.02 -8.58 -2.27
CA GLN A 88 20.54 -9.93 -2.51
C GLN A 88 20.20 -10.44 -3.91
N PHE A 89 18.99 -10.16 -4.39
CA PHE A 89 18.58 -10.47 -5.76
C PHE A 89 19.43 -9.70 -6.78
N LEU A 90 19.64 -8.39 -6.59
CA LEU A 90 20.45 -7.55 -7.49
C LEU A 90 21.95 -7.93 -7.47
N GLU A 91 22.45 -8.46 -6.35
CA GLU A 91 23.79 -9.06 -6.23
C GLU A 91 23.91 -10.41 -6.98
N GLY A 92 22.83 -10.94 -7.55
CA GLY A 92 22.81 -12.21 -8.26
C GLY A 92 22.71 -13.44 -7.35
N LYS A 93 22.35 -13.26 -6.06
CA LYS A 93 22.11 -14.41 -5.16
C LYS A 93 20.85 -15.15 -5.58
N THR A 94 20.94 -16.47 -5.54
CA THR A 94 19.83 -17.37 -5.87
C THR A 94 19.23 -17.98 -4.60
N ASN A 95 18.11 -18.70 -4.74
CA ASN A 95 17.43 -19.40 -3.64
C ASN A 95 16.98 -18.48 -2.48
N LEU A 96 16.57 -17.26 -2.80
CA LEU A 96 16.06 -16.28 -1.84
C LEU A 96 14.63 -16.58 -1.34
N GLY A 97 14.04 -17.68 -1.83
CA GLY A 97 12.66 -18.09 -1.59
C GLY A 97 11.68 -17.46 -2.58
N LEU A 98 10.39 -17.81 -2.46
CA LEU A 98 9.29 -17.23 -3.25
C LEU A 98 9.55 -17.15 -4.76
N GLY A 99 9.57 -18.28 -5.48
CA GLY A 99 9.85 -18.29 -6.93
C GLY A 99 8.92 -17.41 -7.80
N ALA A 100 7.73 -17.05 -7.32
CA ALA A 100 6.88 -16.06 -7.98
C ALA A 100 7.45 -14.62 -7.89
N SER A 101 8.02 -14.25 -6.75
CA SER A 101 8.70 -12.96 -6.55
C SER A 101 9.95 -12.87 -7.40
N GLU A 102 10.75 -13.94 -7.47
CA GLU A 102 11.93 -14.01 -8.33
C GLU A 102 11.57 -13.83 -9.81
N ARG A 103 10.53 -14.50 -10.32
CA ARG A 103 10.04 -14.29 -11.69
C ARG A 103 9.60 -12.85 -11.94
N ALA A 104 8.89 -12.25 -11.00
CA ALA A 104 8.44 -10.86 -11.11
C ALA A 104 9.62 -9.87 -11.11
N ALA A 105 10.60 -10.06 -10.22
CA ALA A 105 11.80 -9.23 -10.16
C ALA A 105 12.63 -9.34 -11.45
N ASN A 106 12.83 -10.55 -11.97
CA ASN A 106 13.48 -10.76 -13.27
C ASN A 106 12.72 -10.08 -14.42
N ALA A 107 11.39 -10.15 -14.43
CA ALA A 107 10.59 -9.48 -15.44
C ALA A 107 10.75 -7.95 -15.38
N VAL A 108 10.85 -7.38 -14.18
CA VAL A 108 11.12 -5.94 -13.96
C VAL A 108 12.50 -5.53 -14.46
N MET A 109 13.53 -6.34 -14.21
CA MET A 109 14.89 -6.07 -14.69
C MET A 109 14.96 -5.97 -16.22
N VAL A 110 14.13 -6.73 -16.94
CA VAL A 110 14.12 -6.76 -18.41
C VAL A 110 13.17 -5.72 -19.01
N ASN A 111 11.98 -5.58 -18.44
CA ASN A 111 10.88 -4.84 -19.08
C ASN A 111 10.43 -3.60 -18.30
N GLY A 112 11.10 -3.24 -17.20
CA GLY A 112 10.73 -2.12 -16.36
C GLY A 112 9.60 -2.42 -15.37
N ILE A 113 9.18 -1.40 -14.63
CA ILE A 113 8.17 -1.49 -13.55
C ILE A 113 6.81 -2.00 -14.06
N GLU A 114 6.49 -1.75 -15.33
CA GLU A 114 5.28 -2.18 -16.02
C GLU A 114 5.15 -3.72 -16.13
N ALA A 115 6.25 -4.46 -15.96
CA ALA A 115 6.25 -5.92 -15.96
C ALA A 115 5.44 -6.54 -14.80
N LEU A 116 5.14 -5.75 -13.76
CA LEU A 116 4.38 -6.19 -12.60
C LEU A 116 2.89 -6.30 -12.91
N ASN A 117 2.41 -7.54 -13.04
CA ASN A 117 1.00 -7.84 -13.36
C ASN A 117 0.06 -7.94 -12.14
N GLY A 118 0.58 -8.07 -10.93
CA GLY A 118 -0.24 -8.19 -9.72
C GLY A 118 -0.80 -6.84 -9.28
N GLN A 119 -2.13 -6.70 -9.13
CA GLN A 119 -2.80 -5.43 -8.76
C GLN A 119 -2.15 -4.75 -7.56
N LYS A 120 -1.97 -5.49 -6.45
CA LYS A 120 -1.31 -5.01 -5.24
C LYS A 120 0.15 -4.62 -5.53
N THR A 121 0.95 -5.57 -6.02
CA THR A 121 2.39 -5.41 -6.20
C THR A 121 2.73 -4.26 -7.15
N SER A 122 2.00 -4.16 -8.26
CA SER A 122 2.14 -3.08 -9.24
C SER A 122 1.83 -1.72 -8.61
N SER A 123 0.66 -1.57 -7.97
CA SER A 123 0.31 -0.30 -7.30
C SER A 123 1.31 0.10 -6.22
N PHE A 124 1.86 -0.87 -5.48
CA PHE A 124 2.86 -0.63 -4.46
C PHE A 124 4.17 -0.13 -5.04
N ALA A 125 4.62 -0.73 -6.16
CA ALA A 125 5.78 -0.25 -6.91
C ALA A 125 5.59 1.18 -7.39
N TRP A 126 4.43 1.49 -7.97
CA TRP A 126 4.10 2.84 -8.44
C TRP A 126 4.05 3.86 -7.29
N ASN A 127 3.50 3.48 -6.14
CA ASN A 127 3.53 4.36 -4.97
C ASN A 127 4.95 4.66 -4.47
N LEU A 128 5.85 3.66 -4.47
CA LEU A 128 7.27 3.88 -4.16
C LEU A 128 7.94 4.77 -5.21
N ALA A 129 7.55 4.63 -6.48
CA ALA A 129 8.05 5.41 -7.61
C ALA A 129 7.46 6.84 -7.72
N GLY A 130 6.64 7.26 -6.76
CA GLY A 130 6.10 8.63 -6.70
C GLY A 130 4.70 8.82 -7.29
N ASP A 131 4.05 7.77 -7.80
CA ASP A 131 2.62 7.83 -8.15
C ASP A 131 1.79 7.68 -6.86
N TYR A 132 1.42 8.81 -6.26
CA TYR A 132 0.61 8.83 -5.06
C TYR A 132 -0.91 8.68 -5.31
N ASP A 133 -1.35 8.53 -6.57
CA ASP A 133 -2.73 8.26 -6.97
C ASP A 133 -3.05 6.76 -7.13
N ALA A 134 -2.01 5.94 -7.33
CA ALA A 134 -2.11 4.49 -7.25
C ALA A 134 -2.58 4.05 -5.85
N VAL A 135 -3.39 2.99 -5.80
CA VAL A 135 -3.93 2.45 -4.54
C VAL A 135 -3.53 1.00 -4.34
N THR A 136 -2.90 0.70 -3.21
CA THR A 136 -2.52 -0.66 -2.77
C THR A 136 -3.52 -1.18 -1.75
N ILE A 137 -4.18 -2.28 -2.09
CA ILE A 137 -5.04 -3.03 -1.16
C ILE A 137 -4.31 -4.29 -0.73
N ASP A 138 -3.82 -4.30 0.50
CA ASP A 138 -3.19 -5.43 1.16
C ASP A 138 -4.11 -6.10 2.20
N VAL A 139 -3.59 -7.07 2.94
CA VAL A 139 -4.36 -7.79 3.98
C VAL A 139 -4.84 -6.87 5.11
N TRP A 140 -4.10 -5.81 5.46
CA TRP A 140 -4.53 -4.87 6.49
C TRP A 140 -5.66 -3.96 5.99
N MET A 141 -5.63 -3.60 4.70
CA MET A 141 -6.74 -2.91 4.05
C MET A 141 -8.00 -3.79 3.99
N MET A 142 -7.86 -5.11 3.76
CA MET A 142 -8.96 -6.07 3.85
C MET A 142 -9.57 -6.10 5.25
N ARG A 143 -8.74 -6.25 6.29
CA ARG A 143 -9.16 -6.20 7.71
C ARG A 143 -9.80 -4.87 8.10
N ALA A 144 -9.30 -3.77 7.56
CA ALA A 144 -9.90 -2.45 7.74
C ALA A 144 -11.33 -2.35 7.17
N CYS A 145 -11.61 -3.12 6.12
CA CYS A 145 -12.93 -3.23 5.51
C CYS A 145 -13.82 -4.31 6.18
N GLY A 146 -13.30 -5.03 7.18
CA GLY A 146 -14.02 -6.11 7.88
C GLY A 146 -14.02 -7.45 7.16
N GLU A 147 -13.11 -7.64 6.20
CA GLU A 147 -12.88 -8.93 5.51
C GLU A 147 -11.79 -9.71 6.28
N ASP A 148 -12.07 -10.06 7.53
CA ASP A 148 -11.07 -10.60 8.47
C ASP A 148 -10.57 -12.01 8.06
N ASP A 149 -11.38 -12.79 7.32
CA ASP A 149 -11.07 -14.16 6.89
C ASP A 149 -10.47 -14.25 5.47
N GLN A 150 -10.12 -13.12 4.83
CA GLN A 150 -9.59 -13.08 3.47
C GLN A 150 -8.24 -12.36 3.39
N ASP A 151 -7.21 -13.11 2.99
CA ASP A 151 -5.84 -12.58 2.86
C ASP A 151 -5.59 -11.80 1.55
N SER A 152 -6.50 -11.89 0.58
CA SER A 152 -6.35 -11.22 -0.71
C SER A 152 -7.71 -10.84 -1.33
N PRO A 153 -7.85 -9.60 -1.85
CA PRO A 153 -9.08 -9.17 -2.51
C PRO A 153 -9.29 -9.88 -3.84
N ARG A 154 -10.55 -10.17 -4.17
CA ARG A 154 -10.98 -10.40 -5.56
C ARG A 154 -10.91 -9.09 -6.34
N THR A 155 -10.83 -9.16 -7.67
CA THR A 155 -10.77 -7.97 -8.55
C THR A 155 -11.87 -6.94 -8.26
N VAL A 156 -13.11 -7.39 -8.02
CA VAL A 156 -14.23 -6.50 -7.68
C VAL A 156 -14.01 -5.82 -6.33
N GLN A 157 -13.57 -6.56 -5.31
CA GLN A 157 -13.25 -6.00 -3.99
C GLN A 157 -12.10 -4.98 -4.09
N TYR A 158 -11.03 -5.30 -4.82
CA TYR A 158 -9.90 -4.39 -5.03
C TYR A 158 -10.38 -3.05 -5.60
N ARG A 159 -11.22 -3.10 -6.65
CA ARG A 159 -11.80 -1.91 -7.30
C ARG A 159 -12.67 -1.10 -6.33
N GLU A 160 -13.56 -1.75 -5.59
CA GLU A 160 -14.47 -1.09 -4.66
C GLU A 160 -13.74 -0.44 -3.48
N MET A 161 -12.79 -1.16 -2.89
CA MET A 161 -11.94 -0.67 -1.81
C MET A 161 -11.07 0.49 -2.30
N SER A 162 -10.47 0.38 -3.48
CA SER A 162 -9.68 1.46 -4.07
C SER A 162 -10.51 2.73 -4.31
N ALA A 163 -11.74 2.58 -4.82
CA ALA A 163 -12.65 3.71 -4.99
C ALA A 163 -13.00 4.37 -3.65
N ALA A 164 -13.15 3.58 -2.58
CA ALA A 164 -13.43 4.09 -1.25
C ALA A 164 -12.25 4.82 -0.62
N VAL A 165 -11.02 4.29 -0.75
CA VAL A 165 -9.78 4.99 -0.34
C VAL A 165 -9.70 6.34 -1.04
N ARG A 166 -9.89 6.39 -2.36
CA ARG A 166 -9.87 7.66 -3.12
C ARG A 166 -10.93 8.66 -2.64
N ARG A 167 -12.15 8.19 -2.35
CA ARG A 167 -13.19 9.07 -1.80
C ARG A 167 -12.82 9.61 -0.41
N LEU A 168 -12.19 8.80 0.43
CA LEU A 168 -11.74 9.23 1.76
C LEU A 168 -10.58 10.21 1.66
N ALA A 169 -9.59 9.91 0.83
CA ALA A 169 -8.45 10.75 0.52
C ALA A 169 -8.92 12.17 0.07
N ARG A 170 -9.85 12.22 -0.89
CA ARG A 170 -10.46 13.47 -1.36
C ARG A 170 -11.15 14.29 -0.26
N ARG A 171 -11.91 13.62 0.63
CA ARG A 171 -12.59 14.32 1.74
C ARG A 171 -11.62 14.92 2.77
N HIS A 172 -10.41 14.39 2.86
CA HIS A 172 -9.40 14.82 3.82
C HIS A 172 -8.24 15.61 3.19
N GLY A 173 -8.32 15.93 1.89
CA GLY A 173 -7.26 16.68 1.20
C GLY A 173 -5.91 15.96 1.22
N MET A 174 -5.93 14.64 1.02
CA MET A 174 -4.73 13.79 0.99
C MET A 174 -4.67 13.00 -0.32
N PRO A 175 -3.48 12.70 -0.86
CA PRO A 175 -3.29 11.68 -1.88
C PRO A 175 -3.79 10.30 -1.43
N PRO A 176 -4.30 9.47 -2.36
CA PRO A 176 -4.71 8.10 -2.06
C PRO A 176 -3.63 7.24 -1.37
N ALA A 177 -2.37 7.35 -1.79
CA ALA A 177 -1.24 6.63 -1.19
C ALA A 177 -1.01 7.02 0.29
N GLU A 178 -1.14 8.30 0.64
CA GLU A 178 -1.06 8.73 2.04
C GLU A 178 -2.25 8.21 2.86
N MET A 179 -3.45 8.17 2.26
CA MET A 179 -4.65 7.68 2.93
C MET A 179 -4.55 6.18 3.23
N GLN A 180 -4.09 5.35 2.28
CA GLN A 180 -3.87 3.93 2.56
C GLN A 180 -2.76 3.71 3.60
N ALA A 181 -1.68 4.50 3.58
CA ALA A 181 -0.63 4.42 4.60
C ALA A 181 -1.20 4.74 6.00
N LEU A 182 -2.07 5.76 6.10
CA LEU A 182 -2.73 6.11 7.36
C LEU A 182 -3.62 4.97 7.87
N ILE A 183 -4.42 4.37 7.00
CA ILE A 183 -5.28 3.23 7.35
C ILE A 183 -4.42 2.07 7.82
N TRP A 184 -3.35 1.75 7.09
CA TRP A 184 -2.44 0.67 7.40
C TRP A 184 -1.73 0.86 8.76
N ILE A 185 -1.20 2.06 9.04
CA ILE A 185 -0.56 2.39 10.34
C ILE A 185 -1.52 2.13 11.49
N ILE A 186 -2.77 2.59 11.36
CA ILE A 186 -3.76 2.50 12.42
C ILE A 186 -4.24 1.05 12.63
N TYR A 187 -4.40 0.27 11.57
CA TYR A 187 -4.88 -1.11 11.67
C TYR A 187 -3.82 -2.14 12.03
N ARG A 188 -2.61 -1.98 11.49
CA ARG A 188 -1.49 -2.86 11.79
C ARG A 188 -0.91 -2.59 13.18
N GLY A 189 -0.96 -1.33 13.63
CA GLY A 189 -0.45 -0.88 14.92
C GLY A 189 0.98 -0.34 14.90
N SER A 190 1.70 -0.36 13.76
CA SER A 190 3.00 0.32 13.59
C SER A 190 3.36 0.52 12.11
N ALA A 191 4.31 1.43 11.85
CA ALA A 191 4.79 1.77 10.51
C ALA A 191 6.04 1.00 10.04
N GLU A 192 6.53 0.05 10.85
CA GLU A 192 7.86 -0.60 10.72
C GLU A 192 7.87 -1.94 9.96
#